data_AF-A0A1H6CEA3-F1
#
_entry.id   AF-A0A1H6CEA3-F1
#
_cell.length_a   1.000
_cell.length_b   1.000
_cell.length_c   1.000
_cell.angle_alpha   90.00
_cell.angle_beta   90.00
_cell.angle_gamma   90.00
#
_symmetry.space_group_name_H-M   'P 1'
#
loop_
_entity.id
_entity.type
_entity.pdbx_description
1 polymer ?
#
loop_
_entity_poly.entity_id
_entity_poly.type
_entity_poly.pdbx_seq_one_letter_code
_entity_poly.pdbx_strand_id
1 'polypeptide(L)'
;MAESKWPQHALRVGVFEFRRSVRAIWQDKARAFLMAAGLVFPSLMLVGFIYLFSGAIRNVGTVSLPPVARGTVALLWLFGVFIATQRVVSARPRIDAEQLMLTTVSARTVVGGLLVAETLRVLAYLGLPVLVLTGGVVYLFGSLVSILLIPLAAILLGLTAVLVGMVLGYAIALLIATSPFVARHKTVLGGIAVVVAIGGYLLMTLPQFGGVGQESLAVLPVGWFVDLAVIGSPVRGSMTRAGVAVGGSLLVVVGGIVLVEREATRLWFTDPVSGEKKTDVDPEHTTPEQDGTRTALTDAISPLGIPRGVSQPTRRVAQWTLLRTRRDPRRLNFLLLPVVMVGSGLFSSGMQAASPWMVFAPAAAVLLPWMAGATFAMNPLGDEGTVLPVTLISVSGASYVRGLMLPGLLFGIPIVVLVTAGAGVVGPFELPVAIGLVGVSLLTTLVAITTAPAVGLLFPRFSAISIGQSREVIPPRLLTTALHFLGVTIPATVLVVLLIEPQLGQTLIAGITGFLPAALIQLATGGDGDILSDVGAWFQNLGTAVQSINLESFRLTAGGLLIFSAVIVAVVSYRVAIRRFDSYSPPT
;
A
#
# COMPACT_ATOMS: atom_id res chain seq x y z
N MET A 1 6.63 36.26 -21.12
CA MET A 1 6.68 36.33 -22.60
C MET A 1 6.66 34.90 -23.13
N ALA A 2 5.71 34.56 -24.01
CA ALA A 2 5.69 33.22 -24.62
C ALA A 2 6.75 33.17 -25.73
N GLU A 3 7.77 32.33 -25.56
CA GLU A 3 8.75 32.06 -26.62
C GLU A 3 8.04 31.57 -27.90
N SER A 4 8.46 32.03 -29.08
CA SER A 4 7.81 31.67 -30.35
C SER A 4 7.80 30.16 -30.65
N LYS A 5 8.70 29.39 -30.01
CA LYS A 5 8.82 27.93 -30.14
C LYS A 5 8.41 27.15 -28.89
N TRP A 6 7.65 27.77 -27.99
CA TRP A 6 7.23 27.14 -26.73
C TRP A 6 6.57 25.75 -26.89
N PRO A 7 5.74 25.45 -27.93
CA PRO A 7 5.13 24.12 -28.05
C PRO A 7 6.17 23.04 -28.38
N GLN A 8 7.16 23.37 -29.23
CA GLN A 8 8.25 22.47 -29.58
C GLN A 8 9.16 22.21 -28.37
N HIS A 9 9.45 23.26 -27.59
CA HIS A 9 10.21 23.14 -26.35
C HIS A 9 9.45 22.31 -25.30
N ALA A 10 8.14 22.54 -25.13
CA ALA A 10 7.29 21.76 -24.25
C ALA A 10 7.31 20.28 -24.62
N LEU A 11 7.16 19.95 -25.90
CA LEU A 11 7.23 18.56 -26.36
C LEU A 11 8.60 17.92 -26.09
N ARG A 12 9.71 18.63 -26.29
CA ARG A 12 11.07 18.14 -25.97
C ARG A 12 11.23 17.87 -24.47
N VAL A 13 10.81 18.81 -23.63
CA VAL A 13 10.82 18.65 -22.16
C VAL A 13 9.98 17.44 -21.77
N GLY A 14 8.77 17.30 -22.31
CA GLY A 14 7.86 16.21 -21.99
C GLY A 14 8.39 14.84 -22.40
N VAL A 15 8.92 14.71 -23.62
CA VAL A 15 9.54 13.46 -24.10
C VAL A 15 10.77 13.11 -23.27
N PHE A 16 11.59 14.09 -22.90
CA PHE A 16 12.74 13.87 -22.03
C PHE A 16 12.32 13.33 -20.66
N GLU A 17 11.34 13.97 -20.01
CA GLU A 17 10.81 13.57 -18.71
C GLU A 17 10.13 12.19 -18.75
N PHE A 18 9.45 11.86 -19.85
CA PHE A 18 8.91 10.53 -20.09
C PHE A 18 10.04 9.49 -20.21
N ARG A 19 11.03 9.71 -21.09
CA ARG A 19 12.17 8.80 -21.29
C ARG A 19 12.99 8.62 -20.01
N ARG A 20 13.14 9.67 -19.21
CA ARG A 20 13.77 9.59 -17.88
C ARG A 20 12.98 8.67 -16.95
N SER A 21 11.66 8.76 -16.94
CA SER A 21 10.77 7.88 -16.16
C SER A 21 10.88 6.42 -16.61
N VAL A 22 10.93 6.19 -17.93
CA VAL A 22 11.10 4.84 -18.50
C VAL A 22 12.45 4.27 -18.10
N ARG A 23 13.55 5.00 -18.31
CA ARG A 23 14.90 4.56 -17.89
C ARG A 23 14.98 4.25 -16.40
N ALA A 24 14.32 5.05 -15.57
CA ALA A 24 14.23 4.82 -14.12
C ALA A 24 13.59 3.48 -13.78
N ILE A 25 12.54 3.10 -14.49
CA ILE A 25 11.85 1.82 -14.30
C ILE A 25 12.76 0.68 -14.76
N TRP A 26 13.38 0.78 -15.93
CA TRP A 26 14.25 -0.27 -16.49
C TRP A 26 15.52 -0.54 -15.67
N GLN A 27 16.03 0.46 -14.96
CA GLN A 27 17.18 0.28 -14.04
C GLN A 27 16.82 -0.62 -12.84
N ASP A 28 15.56 -0.61 -12.41
CA ASP A 28 15.05 -1.45 -11.34
C ASP A 28 14.33 -2.66 -11.93
N LYS A 29 15.07 -3.76 -12.12
CA LYS A 29 14.54 -4.99 -12.76
C LYS A 29 13.28 -5.52 -12.07
N ALA A 30 13.19 -5.39 -10.74
CA ALA A 30 12.03 -5.86 -9.99
C ALA A 30 10.80 -4.96 -10.27
N ARG A 31 10.98 -3.64 -10.25
CA ARG A 31 9.92 -2.70 -10.60
C ARG A 31 9.49 -2.82 -12.06
N ALA A 32 10.44 -2.98 -12.98
CA ALA A 32 10.15 -3.22 -14.39
C ALA A 32 9.34 -4.49 -14.58
N PHE A 33 9.74 -5.60 -13.93
CA PHE A 33 9.00 -6.85 -13.97
C PHE A 33 7.58 -6.71 -13.40
N LEU A 34 7.42 -6.10 -12.23
CA LEU A 34 6.09 -5.90 -11.62
C LEU A 34 5.17 -5.04 -12.49
N MET A 35 5.70 -3.96 -13.08
CA MET A 35 4.92 -3.11 -14.00
C MET A 35 4.57 -3.86 -15.29
N ALA A 36 5.53 -4.60 -15.86
CA ALA A 36 5.29 -5.40 -17.06
C ALA A 36 4.28 -6.51 -16.79
N ALA A 37 4.40 -7.24 -15.68
CA ALA A 37 3.46 -8.28 -15.28
C ALA A 37 2.05 -7.71 -15.09
N GLY A 38 1.92 -6.56 -14.40
CA GLY A 38 0.64 -5.88 -14.20
C GLY A 38 -0.02 -5.40 -15.49
N LEU A 39 0.74 -5.18 -16.57
CA LEU A 39 0.23 -4.77 -17.87
C LEU A 39 -0.05 -5.97 -18.80
N VAL A 40 0.90 -6.89 -18.88
CA VAL A 40 0.89 -8.04 -19.82
C VAL A 40 -0.09 -9.10 -19.36
N PHE A 41 -0.12 -9.44 -18.06
CA PHE A 41 -0.97 -10.54 -17.58
C PHE A 41 -2.48 -10.26 -17.79
N PRO A 42 -3.04 -9.10 -17.40
CA PRO A 42 -4.45 -8.81 -17.69
C PRO A 42 -4.75 -8.73 -19.20
N SER A 43 -3.80 -8.23 -19.99
CA SER A 43 -3.95 -8.16 -21.44
C SER A 43 -3.97 -9.56 -22.08
N LEU A 44 -3.11 -10.48 -21.64
CA LEU A 44 -3.12 -11.88 -22.07
C LEU A 44 -4.39 -12.60 -21.63
N MET A 45 -4.89 -12.35 -20.42
CA MET A 45 -6.18 -12.86 -19.97
C MET A 45 -7.33 -12.37 -20.86
N LEU A 46 -7.31 -11.10 -21.27
CA LEU A 46 -8.29 -10.57 -22.21
C LEU A 46 -8.18 -11.23 -23.60
N VAL A 47 -6.98 -11.45 -24.12
CA VAL A 47 -6.77 -12.22 -25.37
C VAL A 47 -7.34 -13.62 -25.23
N GLY A 48 -7.01 -14.33 -24.15
CA GLY A 48 -7.51 -15.68 -23.87
C GLY A 48 -9.03 -15.73 -23.78
N PHE A 49 -9.65 -14.77 -23.08
CA PHE A 49 -11.10 -14.63 -23.00
C PHE A 49 -11.73 -14.43 -24.38
N ILE A 50 -11.21 -13.49 -25.17
CA ILE A 50 -11.72 -13.20 -26.53
C ILE A 50 -11.59 -14.44 -27.43
N TYR A 51 -10.47 -15.16 -27.34
CA TYR A 51 -10.24 -16.38 -28.12
C TYR A 51 -11.19 -17.51 -27.72
N LEU A 52 -11.26 -17.84 -26.43
CA LEU A 52 -12.07 -18.94 -25.89
C LEU A 52 -13.57 -18.73 -26.12
N PHE A 53 -14.05 -17.49 -25.98
CA PHE A 53 -15.47 -17.18 -26.13
C PHE A 53 -15.83 -16.62 -27.52
N SER A 54 -14.90 -16.64 -28.48
CA SER A 54 -15.11 -16.06 -29.81
C SER A 54 -16.34 -16.60 -30.53
N GLY A 55 -16.56 -17.92 -30.50
CA GLY A 55 -17.72 -18.56 -31.11
C GLY A 55 -19.06 -18.10 -30.50
N ALA A 56 -19.12 -17.95 -29.17
CA ALA A 56 -20.31 -17.45 -28.49
C ALA A 56 -20.55 -15.96 -28.80
N ILE A 57 -19.49 -15.14 -28.77
CA ILE A 57 -19.58 -13.69 -28.96
C ILE A 57 -19.96 -13.32 -30.39
N ARG A 58 -19.43 -14.04 -31.39
CA ARG A 58 -19.76 -13.80 -32.82
C ARG A 58 -21.24 -14.05 -33.13
N ASN A 59 -21.88 -14.95 -32.40
CA ASN A 59 -23.27 -15.38 -32.65
C ASN A 59 -24.31 -14.65 -31.78
N VAL A 60 -23.88 -13.74 -30.90
CA VAL A 60 -24.74 -13.07 -29.91
C VAL A 60 -25.73 -12.06 -30.53
N GLY A 61 -25.54 -11.68 -31.80
CA GLY A 61 -26.37 -10.67 -32.47
C GLY A 61 -26.16 -9.26 -31.89
N THR A 62 -27.13 -8.37 -32.08
CA THR A 62 -27.03 -7.00 -31.56
C THR A 62 -27.45 -6.92 -30.09
N VAL A 63 -26.58 -6.39 -29.23
CA VAL A 63 -26.83 -6.27 -27.78
C VAL A 63 -26.71 -4.82 -27.33
N SER A 64 -27.55 -4.39 -26.39
CA SER A 64 -27.44 -3.06 -25.77
C SER A 64 -26.20 -2.95 -24.88
N LEU A 65 -25.49 -1.84 -24.95
CA LEU A 65 -24.33 -1.58 -24.09
C LEU A 65 -24.74 -1.55 -22.59
N PRO A 66 -24.28 -2.51 -21.76
CA PRO A 66 -24.70 -2.62 -20.37
C PRO A 66 -24.26 -1.39 -19.55
N PRO A 67 -25.06 -0.94 -18.56
CA PRO A 67 -24.71 0.18 -17.67
C PRO A 67 -23.37 -0.03 -16.95
N VAL A 68 -23.08 -1.27 -16.55
CA VAL A 68 -21.81 -1.63 -15.88
C VAL A 68 -20.59 -1.21 -16.70
N ALA A 69 -20.62 -1.34 -18.04
CA ALA A 69 -19.48 -0.98 -18.89
C ALA A 69 -19.15 0.52 -18.82
N ARG A 70 -20.18 1.38 -18.79
CA ARG A 70 -20.02 2.83 -18.58
C ARG A 70 -19.49 3.11 -17.18
N GLY A 71 -20.01 2.39 -16.20
CA GLY A 71 -19.56 2.44 -14.81
C GLY A 71 -18.08 2.11 -14.64
N THR A 72 -17.63 1.01 -15.24
CA THR A 72 -16.23 0.57 -15.23
C THR A 72 -15.31 1.64 -15.85
N VAL A 73 -15.71 2.20 -16.99
CA VAL A 73 -14.93 3.25 -17.67
C VAL A 73 -14.87 4.54 -16.83
N ALA A 74 -15.97 4.92 -16.18
CA ALA A 74 -15.98 6.04 -15.24
C ALA A 74 -15.07 5.78 -14.03
N LEU A 75 -15.08 4.56 -13.49
CA LEU A 75 -14.25 4.16 -12.37
C LEU A 75 -12.75 4.16 -12.73
N LEU A 76 -12.39 3.67 -13.93
CA LEU A 76 -11.03 3.75 -14.47
C LEU A 76 -10.57 5.20 -14.64
N TRP A 77 -11.46 6.09 -15.11
CA TRP A 77 -11.17 7.50 -15.21
C TRP A 77 -10.92 8.14 -13.83
N LEU A 78 -11.77 7.86 -12.84
CA LEU A 78 -11.60 8.34 -11.46
C LEU A 78 -10.28 7.86 -10.85
N PHE A 79 -9.94 6.59 -11.07
CA PHE A 79 -8.66 6.04 -10.64
C PHE A 79 -7.48 6.72 -11.35
N GLY A 80 -7.58 6.99 -12.66
CA GLY A 80 -6.60 7.75 -13.41
C GLY A 80 -6.39 9.17 -12.87
N VAL A 81 -7.49 9.89 -12.56
CA VAL A 81 -7.46 11.21 -11.92
C VAL A 81 -6.76 11.14 -10.56
N PHE A 82 -7.10 10.14 -9.73
CA PHE A 82 -6.47 9.93 -8.44
C PHE A 82 -4.95 9.75 -8.56
N ILE A 83 -4.50 8.89 -9.48
CA ILE A 83 -3.07 8.63 -9.71
C ILE A 83 -2.35 9.89 -10.21
N ALA A 84 -2.92 10.61 -11.18
CA ALA A 84 -2.35 11.86 -11.68
C ALA A 84 -2.27 12.93 -10.57
N THR A 85 -3.33 13.09 -9.78
CA THR A 85 -3.37 13.99 -8.61
C THR A 85 -2.29 13.63 -7.61
N GLN A 86 -2.23 12.37 -7.18
CA GLN A 86 -1.24 11.89 -6.22
C GLN A 86 0.18 12.15 -6.71
N ARG A 87 0.45 11.94 -7.99
CA ARG A 87 1.78 12.17 -8.56
C ARG A 87 2.20 13.63 -8.52
N VAL A 88 1.28 14.55 -8.83
CA VAL A 88 1.54 15.99 -8.75
C VAL A 88 1.80 16.41 -7.30
N VAL A 89 0.96 15.97 -6.36
CA VAL A 89 1.07 16.34 -4.93
C VAL A 89 2.31 15.74 -4.25
N SER A 90 2.63 14.48 -4.52
CA SER A 90 3.66 13.73 -3.78
C SER A 90 5.05 13.75 -4.43
N ALA A 91 5.12 13.69 -5.77
CA ALA A 91 6.37 13.47 -6.49
C ALA A 91 6.84 14.72 -7.26
N ARG A 92 5.95 15.66 -7.55
CA ARG A 92 6.21 16.83 -8.40
C ARG A 92 5.65 18.17 -7.86
N PRO A 93 5.57 18.44 -6.54
CA PRO A 93 5.11 19.76 -6.11
C PRO A 93 6.05 20.88 -6.57
N ARG A 94 7.33 20.56 -6.78
CA ARG A 94 8.33 21.39 -7.44
C ARG A 94 9.04 20.60 -8.52
N ILE A 95 9.50 21.29 -9.56
CA ILE A 95 10.14 20.69 -10.73
C ILE A 95 11.59 20.31 -10.36
N ASP A 96 12.11 19.24 -10.94
CA ASP A 96 13.52 18.90 -10.77
C ASP A 96 14.41 20.01 -11.37
N ALA A 97 15.43 20.44 -10.62
CA ALA A 97 16.26 21.60 -11.00
C ALA A 97 15.43 22.87 -11.30
N GLU A 98 14.41 23.13 -10.47
CA GLU A 98 13.48 24.27 -10.55
C GLU A 98 14.16 25.58 -10.95
N GLN A 99 15.25 25.94 -10.26
CA GLN A 99 16.00 27.18 -10.53
C GLN A 99 16.55 27.25 -11.96
N LEU A 100 17.04 26.15 -12.51
CA LEU A 100 17.58 26.10 -13.88
C LEU A 100 16.46 26.07 -14.92
N MET A 101 15.37 25.33 -14.67
CA MET A 101 14.26 25.26 -15.61
C MET A 101 13.47 26.58 -15.69
N LEU A 102 13.19 27.23 -14.55
CA LEU A 102 12.43 28.48 -14.51
C LEU A 102 13.22 29.71 -14.97
N THR A 103 14.56 29.61 -15.06
CA THR A 103 15.42 30.67 -15.62
C THR A 103 15.74 30.48 -17.09
N THR A 104 15.64 29.25 -17.62
CA THR A 104 16.00 28.93 -19.02
C THR A 104 14.82 28.92 -19.97
N VAL A 105 13.61 28.58 -19.51
CA VAL A 105 12.40 28.54 -20.33
C VAL A 105 11.20 29.09 -19.57
N SER A 106 10.18 29.57 -20.30
CA SER A 106 8.94 30.06 -19.68
C SER A 106 8.20 28.97 -18.87
N ALA A 107 7.51 29.37 -17.79
CA ALA A 107 6.69 28.47 -16.98
C ALA A 107 5.67 27.68 -17.82
N ARG A 108 5.06 28.32 -18.82
CA ARG A 108 4.15 27.70 -19.78
C ARG A 108 4.79 26.53 -20.54
N THR A 109 6.03 26.69 -20.98
CA THR A 109 6.80 25.64 -21.65
C THR A 109 6.99 24.43 -20.73
N VAL A 110 7.32 24.68 -19.46
CA VAL A 110 7.54 23.62 -18.47
C VAL A 110 6.25 22.89 -18.14
N VAL A 111 5.16 23.62 -17.87
CA VAL A 111 3.82 23.05 -17.63
C VAL A 111 3.38 22.18 -18.81
N GLY A 112 3.49 22.71 -20.04
CA GLY A 112 3.17 21.95 -21.24
C GLY A 112 3.99 20.66 -21.37
N GLY A 113 5.29 20.73 -21.04
CA GLY A 113 6.14 19.55 -21.04
C GLY A 113 5.76 18.52 -19.98
N LEU A 114 5.42 18.96 -18.76
CA LEU A 114 4.95 18.06 -17.70
C LEU A 114 3.62 17.40 -18.06
N LEU A 115 2.70 18.15 -18.67
CA LEU A 115 1.43 17.63 -19.17
C LEU A 115 1.67 16.56 -20.24
N VAL A 116 2.48 16.85 -21.26
CA VAL A 116 2.86 15.88 -22.30
C VAL A 116 3.49 14.63 -21.68
N ALA A 117 4.41 14.80 -20.71
CA ALA A 117 5.04 13.69 -20.04
C ALA A 117 4.02 12.81 -19.31
N GLU A 118 3.06 13.40 -18.60
CA GLU A 118 2.05 12.64 -17.86
C GLU A 118 1.05 11.95 -18.78
N THR A 119 0.62 12.62 -19.86
CA THR A 119 -0.20 12.00 -20.91
C THR A 119 0.51 10.80 -21.52
N LEU A 120 1.80 10.93 -21.88
CA LEU A 120 2.58 9.80 -22.42
C LEU A 120 2.69 8.63 -21.44
N ARG A 121 2.81 8.90 -20.14
CA ARG A 121 2.83 7.84 -19.11
C ARG A 121 1.51 7.11 -19.03
N VAL A 122 0.38 7.83 -18.98
CA VAL A 122 -0.95 7.21 -18.96
C VAL A 122 -1.20 6.41 -20.24
N LEU A 123 -0.88 6.97 -21.40
CA LEU A 123 -1.02 6.27 -22.68
C LEU A 123 -0.12 5.03 -22.78
N ALA A 124 1.08 5.05 -22.19
CA ALA A 124 1.93 3.87 -22.14
C ALA A 124 1.29 2.72 -21.33
N TYR A 125 0.55 3.03 -20.26
CA TYR A 125 -0.22 2.03 -19.50
C TYR A 125 -1.50 1.58 -20.22
N LEU A 126 -2.14 2.46 -20.99
CA LEU A 126 -3.33 2.10 -21.78
C LEU A 126 -2.99 1.36 -23.08
N GLY A 127 -1.79 1.52 -23.62
CA GLY A 127 -1.42 1.06 -24.95
C GLY A 127 -1.70 -0.42 -25.22
N LEU A 128 -1.15 -1.31 -24.38
CA LEU A 128 -1.33 -2.76 -24.60
C LEU A 128 -2.80 -3.21 -24.43
N PRO A 129 -3.53 -2.85 -23.36
CA PRO A 129 -4.95 -3.17 -23.22
C PRO A 129 -5.81 -2.64 -24.38
N VAL A 130 -5.55 -1.42 -24.84
CA VAL A 130 -6.27 -0.80 -25.96
C VAL A 130 -5.98 -1.51 -27.27
N LEU A 131 -4.73 -1.91 -27.52
CA LEU A 131 -4.36 -2.69 -28.70
C LEU A 131 -5.05 -4.06 -28.71
N VAL A 132 -5.06 -4.76 -27.57
CA VAL A 132 -5.76 -6.05 -27.42
C VAL A 132 -7.26 -5.89 -27.62
N LEU A 133 -7.88 -4.88 -27.00
CA LEU A 133 -9.30 -4.62 -27.13
C LEU A 133 -9.67 -4.27 -28.58
N THR A 134 -8.88 -3.42 -29.23
CA THR A 134 -9.08 -3.01 -30.63
C THR A 134 -8.94 -4.20 -31.57
N GLY A 135 -7.84 -4.94 -31.46
CA GLY A 135 -7.61 -6.15 -32.26
C GLY A 135 -8.69 -7.20 -32.04
N GLY A 136 -9.15 -7.37 -30.79
CA GLY A 136 -10.25 -8.25 -30.43
C GLY A 136 -11.59 -7.87 -31.05
N VAL A 137 -11.97 -6.59 -31.01
CA VAL A 137 -13.21 -6.10 -31.64
C VAL A 137 -13.16 -6.26 -33.16
N VAL A 138 -12.02 -5.96 -33.79
CA VAL A 138 -11.81 -6.19 -35.23
C VAL A 138 -11.90 -7.68 -35.55
N TYR A 139 -11.24 -8.53 -34.77
CA TYR A 139 -11.26 -9.98 -34.94
C TYR A 139 -12.66 -10.59 -34.75
N LEU A 140 -13.43 -10.09 -33.80
CA LEU A 140 -14.76 -10.61 -33.49
C LEU A 140 -15.81 -10.12 -34.49
N PHE A 141 -15.77 -8.85 -34.89
CA PHE A 141 -16.88 -8.20 -35.59
C PHE A 141 -16.53 -7.61 -36.95
N GLY A 142 -15.27 -7.63 -37.38
CA GLY A 142 -14.84 -7.06 -38.67
C GLY A 142 -14.94 -5.53 -38.77
N SER A 143 -15.16 -4.83 -37.66
CA SER A 143 -15.33 -3.37 -37.63
C SER A 143 -14.00 -2.64 -37.81
N LEU A 144 -13.71 -2.17 -39.03
CA LEU A 144 -12.53 -1.35 -39.30
C LEU A 144 -12.60 0.02 -38.63
N VAL A 145 -13.80 0.55 -38.38
CA VAL A 145 -14.01 1.84 -37.71
C VAL A 145 -13.47 1.80 -36.28
N SER A 146 -13.54 0.64 -35.62
CA SER A 146 -13.04 0.45 -34.25
C SER A 146 -11.53 0.62 -34.12
N ILE A 147 -10.76 0.48 -35.23
CA ILE A 147 -9.31 0.76 -35.28
C ILE A 147 -9.01 2.22 -34.90
N LEU A 148 -9.92 3.14 -35.21
CA LEU A 148 -9.76 4.57 -34.89
C LEU A 148 -10.49 4.95 -33.61
N LEU A 149 -11.73 4.48 -33.42
CA LEU A 149 -12.59 4.98 -32.33
C LEU A 149 -12.20 4.46 -30.95
N ILE A 150 -11.71 3.22 -30.83
CA ILE A 150 -11.28 2.69 -29.53
C ILE A 150 -10.01 3.41 -29.04
N PRO A 151 -8.95 3.57 -29.86
CA PRO A 151 -7.79 4.38 -29.46
C PRO A 151 -8.15 5.84 -29.19
N LEU A 152 -9.02 6.45 -30.00
CA LEU A 152 -9.47 7.83 -29.77
C LEU A 152 -10.17 7.97 -28.41
N ALA A 153 -11.09 7.05 -28.08
CA ALA A 153 -11.76 7.04 -26.79
C ALA A 153 -10.76 6.91 -25.62
N ALA A 154 -9.76 6.02 -25.75
CA ALA A 154 -8.72 5.86 -24.74
C ALA A 154 -7.82 7.09 -24.60
N ILE A 155 -7.48 7.76 -25.71
CA ILE A 155 -6.69 9.01 -25.69
C ILE A 155 -7.47 10.13 -24.98
N LEU A 156 -8.75 10.31 -25.32
CA LEU A 156 -9.59 11.33 -24.67
C LEU A 156 -9.80 11.04 -23.19
N LEU A 157 -10.04 9.77 -22.84
CA LEU A 157 -10.15 9.32 -21.44
C LEU A 157 -8.88 9.62 -20.67
N GLY A 158 -7.71 9.24 -21.20
CA GLY A 158 -6.42 9.48 -20.56
C GLY A 158 -6.09 10.98 -20.44
N LEU A 159 -6.30 11.75 -21.50
CA LEU A 159 -6.00 13.19 -21.52
C LEU A 159 -6.87 13.96 -20.53
N THR A 160 -8.18 13.70 -20.50
CA THR A 160 -9.09 14.34 -19.55
C THR A 160 -8.77 13.94 -18.10
N ALA A 161 -8.44 12.67 -17.84
CA ALA A 161 -8.04 12.21 -16.51
C ALA A 161 -6.75 12.89 -16.03
N VAL A 162 -5.75 13.03 -16.91
CA VAL A 162 -4.49 13.71 -16.59
C VAL A 162 -4.74 15.19 -16.30
N LEU A 163 -5.50 15.89 -17.13
CA LEU A 163 -5.76 17.32 -16.93
C LEU A 163 -6.51 17.59 -15.63
N VAL A 164 -7.60 16.86 -15.39
CA VAL A 164 -8.35 17.01 -14.13
C VAL A 164 -7.48 16.64 -12.93
N GLY A 165 -6.69 15.57 -13.02
CA GLY A 165 -5.78 15.18 -11.96
C GLY A 165 -4.67 16.19 -11.71
N MET A 166 -4.14 16.84 -12.76
CA MET A 166 -3.13 17.90 -12.60
C MET A 166 -3.73 19.16 -11.98
N VAL A 167 -4.93 19.59 -12.39
CA VAL A 167 -5.65 20.72 -11.75
C VAL A 167 -5.88 20.41 -10.27
N LEU A 168 -6.47 19.26 -9.95
CA LEU A 168 -6.68 18.88 -8.54
C LEU A 168 -5.35 18.81 -7.77
N GLY A 169 -4.31 18.26 -8.39
CA GLY A 169 -3.00 18.15 -7.77
C GLY A 169 -2.35 19.49 -7.46
N TYR A 170 -2.38 20.44 -8.40
CA TYR A 170 -1.84 21.78 -8.19
C TYR A 170 -2.72 22.60 -7.23
N ALA A 171 -4.04 22.49 -7.30
CA ALA A 171 -4.95 23.10 -6.33
C ALA A 171 -4.67 22.62 -4.89
N ILE A 172 -4.46 21.31 -4.68
CA ILE A 172 -4.08 20.75 -3.38
C ILE A 172 -2.70 21.26 -2.95
N ALA A 173 -1.71 21.25 -3.85
CA ALA A 173 -0.37 21.72 -3.55
C ALA A 173 -0.36 23.23 -3.18
N LEU A 174 -1.15 24.04 -3.89
CA LEU A 174 -1.38 25.44 -3.57
C LEU A 174 -2.03 25.60 -2.20
N LEU A 175 -3.08 24.82 -1.91
CA LEU A 175 -3.75 24.88 -0.61
C LEU A 175 -2.78 24.54 0.54
N ILE A 176 -1.91 23.54 0.35
CA ILE A 176 -0.85 23.20 1.30
C ILE A 176 0.16 24.35 1.42
N ALA A 177 0.50 25.02 0.33
CA ALA A 177 1.47 26.13 0.33
C ALA A 177 0.90 27.42 0.93
N THR A 178 -0.39 27.71 0.76
CA THR A 178 -1.01 28.98 1.17
C THR A 178 -1.75 28.91 2.50
N SER A 179 -2.18 27.72 2.96
CA SER A 179 -2.93 27.57 4.21
C SER A 179 -2.06 26.98 5.33
N PRO A 180 -1.78 27.73 6.42
CA PRO A 180 -1.02 27.21 7.56
C PRO A 180 -1.69 25.99 8.21
N PHE A 181 -3.03 25.94 8.21
CA PHE A 181 -3.79 24.82 8.78
C PHE A 181 -3.58 23.54 7.97
N VAL A 182 -3.69 23.63 6.64
CA VAL A 182 -3.52 22.47 5.75
C VAL A 182 -2.07 22.03 5.72
N ALA A 183 -1.11 22.96 5.71
CA ALA A 183 0.32 22.65 5.81
C ALA A 183 0.63 21.82 7.07
N ARG A 184 0.03 22.20 8.21
CA ARG A 184 0.19 21.52 9.50
C ARG A 184 -0.41 20.11 9.51
N HIS A 185 -1.58 19.94 8.89
CA HIS A 185 -2.33 18.68 8.91
C HIS A 185 -2.22 17.85 7.62
N LYS A 186 -1.31 18.20 6.70
CA LYS A 186 -1.20 17.57 5.36
C LYS A 186 -1.12 16.05 5.38
N THR A 187 -0.45 15.48 6.39
CA THR A 187 -0.31 14.03 6.53
C THR A 187 -1.64 13.36 6.90
N VAL A 188 -2.42 13.97 7.81
CA VAL A 188 -3.72 13.43 8.25
C VAL A 188 -4.76 13.62 7.15
N LEU A 189 -4.88 14.83 6.60
CA LEU A 189 -5.82 15.13 5.52
C LEU A 189 -5.52 14.31 4.26
N GLY A 190 -4.25 14.20 3.88
CA GLY A 190 -3.81 13.36 2.77
C GLY A 190 -4.09 11.88 3.02
N GLY A 191 -3.85 11.39 4.24
CA GLY A 191 -4.18 10.01 4.63
C GLY A 191 -5.67 9.71 4.52
N ILE A 192 -6.53 10.58 5.09
CA ILE A 192 -7.99 10.46 4.99
C ILE A 192 -8.43 10.49 3.52
N ALA A 193 -7.92 11.42 2.71
CA ALA A 193 -8.27 11.53 1.30
C ALA A 193 -7.90 10.26 0.52
N VAL A 194 -6.74 9.67 0.78
CA VAL A 194 -6.32 8.39 0.17
C VAL A 194 -7.24 7.25 0.62
N VAL A 195 -7.56 7.16 1.91
CA VAL A 195 -8.47 6.13 2.44
C VAL A 195 -9.86 6.26 1.82
N VAL A 196 -10.40 7.47 1.70
CA VAL A 196 -11.70 7.70 1.06
C VAL A 196 -11.65 7.36 -0.42
N ALA A 197 -10.61 7.77 -1.15
CA ALA A 197 -10.49 7.51 -2.57
C ALA A 197 -10.32 6.01 -2.88
N ILE A 198 -9.39 5.34 -2.19
CA ILE A 198 -9.16 3.90 -2.38
C ILE A 198 -10.31 3.08 -1.81
N GLY A 199 -10.85 3.45 -0.65
CA GLY A 199 -12.00 2.79 -0.03
C GLY A 199 -13.24 2.90 -0.92
N GLY A 200 -13.55 4.08 -1.45
CA GLY A 200 -14.65 4.27 -2.40
C GLY A 200 -14.44 3.51 -3.71
N TYR A 201 -13.21 3.50 -4.25
CA TYR A 201 -12.86 2.70 -5.42
C TYR A 201 -13.11 1.21 -5.19
N LEU A 202 -12.64 0.68 -4.05
CA LEU A 202 -12.84 -0.73 -3.69
C LEU A 202 -14.32 -1.04 -3.47
N LEU A 203 -15.08 -0.15 -2.82
CA LEU A 203 -16.52 -0.31 -2.58
C LEU A 203 -17.31 -0.47 -3.90
N MET A 204 -16.95 0.32 -4.91
CA MET A 204 -17.55 0.25 -6.25
C MET A 204 -17.07 -0.96 -7.05
N THR A 205 -15.80 -1.36 -6.86
CA THR A 205 -15.23 -2.53 -7.54
C THR A 205 -15.78 -3.84 -6.99
N LEU A 206 -16.22 -3.83 -5.73
CA LEU A 206 -16.58 -5.00 -4.95
C LEU A 206 -18.03 -4.86 -4.45
N PRO A 207 -19.03 -5.18 -5.29
CA PRO A 207 -20.45 -4.94 -4.99
C PRO A 207 -20.91 -5.58 -3.67
N GLN A 208 -20.29 -6.69 -3.28
CA GLN A 208 -20.57 -7.39 -2.03
C GLN A 208 -20.26 -6.59 -0.76
N PHE A 209 -19.46 -5.52 -0.84
CA PHE A 209 -19.23 -4.60 0.29
C PHE A 209 -20.06 -3.32 0.19
N GLY A 210 -20.36 -2.87 -1.03
CA GLY A 210 -20.95 -1.55 -1.27
C GLY A 210 -22.46 -1.50 -1.35
N GLY A 211 -23.11 -2.62 -1.69
CA GLY A 211 -24.55 -2.64 -2.04
C GLY A 211 -24.89 -1.78 -3.27
N VAL A 212 -23.91 -1.09 -3.86
CA VAL A 212 -24.01 -0.22 -5.02
C VAL A 212 -22.93 -0.67 -6.00
N GLY A 213 -23.32 -1.16 -7.17
CA GLY A 213 -22.38 -1.58 -8.20
C GLY A 213 -21.89 -0.43 -9.07
N GLN A 214 -20.96 -0.76 -9.97
CA GLN A 214 -20.34 0.20 -10.89
C GLN A 214 -21.38 0.87 -11.80
N GLU A 215 -22.51 0.22 -12.08
CA GLU A 215 -23.62 0.75 -12.86
C GLU A 215 -24.17 2.09 -12.34
N SER A 216 -24.04 2.37 -11.04
CA SER A 216 -24.41 3.67 -10.46
C SER A 216 -23.59 4.83 -11.06
N LEU A 217 -22.36 4.56 -11.49
CA LEU A 217 -21.47 5.52 -12.13
C LEU A 217 -21.76 5.71 -13.63
N ALA A 218 -22.69 4.95 -14.22
CA ALA A 218 -23.03 5.05 -15.64
C ALA A 218 -23.65 6.41 -16.03
N VAL A 219 -24.14 7.17 -15.04
CA VAL A 219 -24.66 8.54 -15.22
C VAL A 219 -23.54 9.53 -15.49
N LEU A 220 -22.30 9.24 -15.08
CA LEU A 220 -21.18 10.15 -15.26
C LEU A 220 -20.77 10.24 -16.74
N PRO A 221 -20.63 11.46 -17.31
CA PRO A 221 -20.23 11.64 -18.71
C PRO A 221 -18.88 11.01 -19.07
N VAL A 222 -17.97 10.90 -18.10
CA VAL A 222 -16.67 10.22 -18.28
C VAL A 222 -16.81 8.72 -18.55
N GLY A 223 -17.92 8.09 -18.17
CA GLY A 223 -18.22 6.71 -18.53
C GLY A 223 -18.66 6.54 -19.98
N TRP A 224 -19.07 7.63 -20.64
CA TRP A 224 -19.65 7.60 -21.99
C TRP A 224 -18.60 7.51 -23.10
N PHE A 225 -17.29 7.52 -22.77
CA PHE A 225 -16.23 7.18 -23.73
C PHE A 225 -16.41 5.77 -24.31
N VAL A 226 -17.04 4.85 -23.57
CA VAL A 226 -17.37 3.52 -24.09
C VAL A 226 -18.45 3.59 -25.19
N ASP A 227 -19.37 4.55 -25.14
CA ASP A 227 -20.37 4.76 -26.20
C ASP A 227 -19.71 5.19 -27.51
N LEU A 228 -18.56 5.90 -27.47
CA LEU A 228 -17.73 6.22 -28.64
C LEU A 228 -17.00 4.96 -29.15
N ALA A 229 -16.44 4.16 -28.24
CA ALA A 229 -15.63 2.99 -28.57
C ALA A 229 -16.42 1.86 -29.25
N VAL A 230 -17.73 1.73 -28.97
CA VAL A 230 -18.58 0.69 -29.55
C VAL A 230 -19.20 1.04 -30.91
N ILE A 231 -19.01 2.26 -31.40
CA ILE A 231 -19.50 2.67 -32.72
C ILE A 231 -18.86 1.77 -33.80
N GLY A 232 -19.69 1.24 -34.68
CA GLY A 232 -19.28 0.28 -35.72
C GLY A 232 -19.28 -1.18 -35.26
N SER A 233 -19.54 -1.46 -33.98
CA SER A 233 -19.72 -2.82 -33.47
C SER A 233 -21.20 -3.21 -33.36
N PRO A 234 -21.53 -4.51 -33.21
CA PRO A 234 -22.90 -4.97 -32.92
C PRO A 234 -23.46 -4.49 -31.55
N VAL A 235 -22.63 -3.87 -30.71
CA VAL A 235 -23.03 -3.34 -29.40
C VAL A 235 -23.67 -1.95 -29.57
N ARG A 236 -24.96 -1.84 -29.23
CA ARG A 236 -25.73 -0.59 -29.35
C ARG A 236 -25.41 0.38 -28.21
N GLY A 237 -24.54 1.35 -28.50
CA GLY A 237 -24.29 2.54 -27.67
C GLY A 237 -25.20 3.74 -28.01
N SER A 238 -25.09 4.83 -27.26
CA SER A 238 -25.82 6.08 -27.49
C SER A 238 -24.94 7.11 -28.21
N MET A 239 -25.34 7.53 -29.42
CA MET A 239 -24.63 8.57 -30.17
C MET A 239 -24.62 9.92 -29.43
N THR A 240 -25.71 10.27 -28.74
CA THR A 240 -25.80 11.49 -27.94
C THR A 240 -24.75 11.50 -26.83
N ARG A 241 -24.60 10.38 -26.10
CA ARG A 241 -23.60 10.25 -25.04
C ARG A 241 -22.17 10.31 -25.57
N ALA A 242 -21.90 9.66 -26.70
CA ALA A 242 -20.61 9.76 -27.39
C ALA A 242 -20.29 11.21 -27.80
N GLY A 243 -21.27 11.93 -28.36
CA GLY A 243 -21.15 13.34 -28.71
C GLY A 243 -20.85 14.23 -27.51
N VAL A 244 -21.53 14.01 -26.37
CA VAL A 244 -21.25 14.73 -25.13
C VAL A 244 -19.86 14.39 -24.58
N ALA A 245 -19.42 13.14 -24.65
CA ALA A 245 -18.08 12.75 -24.22
C ALA A 245 -16.99 13.47 -25.02
N VAL A 246 -17.14 13.55 -26.35
CA VAL A 246 -16.20 14.26 -27.24
C VAL A 246 -16.25 15.77 -27.00
N GLY A 247 -17.43 16.38 -27.01
CA GLY A 247 -17.60 17.81 -26.78
C GLY A 247 -17.15 18.26 -25.39
N GLY A 248 -17.49 17.48 -24.36
CA GLY A 248 -17.03 17.68 -22.98
C GLY A 248 -15.52 17.54 -22.84
N SER A 249 -14.89 16.61 -23.57
CA SER A 249 -13.42 16.49 -23.60
C SER A 249 -12.76 17.75 -24.12
N LEU A 250 -13.30 18.39 -25.16
CA LEU A 250 -12.76 19.63 -25.68
C LEU A 250 -12.79 20.75 -24.62
N LEU A 251 -13.90 20.87 -23.89
CA LEU A 251 -14.04 21.83 -22.79
C LEU A 251 -13.03 21.57 -21.67
N VAL A 252 -12.87 20.29 -21.26
CA VAL A 252 -11.89 19.89 -20.24
C VAL A 252 -10.47 20.15 -20.72
N VAL A 253 -10.16 19.94 -22.00
CA VAL A 253 -8.84 20.21 -22.57
C VAL A 253 -8.51 21.70 -22.54
N VAL A 254 -9.40 22.54 -23.06
CA VAL A 254 -9.17 23.99 -23.12
C VAL A 254 -9.12 24.59 -21.72
N GLY A 255 -10.12 24.29 -20.87
CA GLY A 255 -10.19 24.80 -19.50
C GLY A 255 -9.08 24.25 -18.61
N GLY A 256 -8.80 22.95 -18.72
CA GLY A 256 -7.78 22.26 -17.94
C GLY A 256 -6.38 22.80 -18.22
N ILE A 257 -5.99 23.01 -19.48
CA ILE A 257 -4.67 23.57 -19.80
C ILE A 257 -4.49 24.95 -19.17
N VAL A 258 -5.50 25.81 -19.28
CA VAL A 258 -5.48 27.17 -18.71
C VAL A 258 -5.38 27.12 -17.18
N LEU A 259 -6.15 26.24 -16.53
CA LEU A 259 -6.12 26.08 -15.07
C LEU A 259 -4.79 25.53 -14.59
N VAL A 260 -4.27 24.46 -15.22
CA VAL A 260 -2.97 23.87 -14.87
C VAL A 260 -1.86 24.91 -15.01
N GLU A 261 -1.83 25.67 -16.12
CA GLU A 261 -0.84 26.74 -16.32
C GLU A 261 -0.92 27.80 -15.22
N ARG A 262 -2.13 28.26 -14.91
CA ARG A 262 -2.37 29.28 -13.87
C ARG A 262 -1.97 28.80 -12.48
N GLU A 263 -2.39 27.61 -12.10
CA GLU A 263 -2.15 27.05 -10.77
C GLU A 263 -0.69 26.68 -10.57
N ALA A 264 -0.04 26.05 -11.56
CA ALA A 264 1.37 25.71 -11.49
C ALA A 264 2.24 26.97 -11.41
N THR A 265 1.95 27.99 -12.24
CA THR A 265 2.65 29.29 -12.18
C THR A 265 2.47 29.92 -10.81
N ARG A 266 1.23 29.97 -10.29
CA ARG A 266 0.99 30.50 -8.95
C ARG A 266 1.78 29.73 -7.90
N LEU A 267 1.82 28.40 -7.97
CA LEU A 267 2.52 27.56 -6.98
C LEU A 267 4.02 27.81 -6.97
N TRP A 268 4.65 27.88 -8.14
CA TRP A 268 6.11 28.03 -8.28
C TRP A 268 6.60 29.41 -7.88
N PHE A 269 5.77 30.45 -8.06
CA PHE A 269 6.12 31.83 -7.71
C PHE A 269 5.53 32.28 -6.37
N THR A 270 4.85 31.40 -5.62
CA THR A 270 4.38 31.71 -4.26
C THR A 270 5.42 31.27 -3.25
N ASP A 271 5.78 32.17 -2.34
CA ASP A 271 6.53 31.80 -1.14
C ASP A 271 5.62 30.98 -0.21
N PRO A 272 5.96 29.70 0.05
CA PRO A 272 5.11 28.86 0.88
C PRO A 272 5.07 29.43 2.29
N VAL A 273 3.90 29.34 2.93
CA VAL A 273 3.75 29.68 4.34
C VAL A 273 4.71 28.79 5.14
N SER A 274 5.75 29.39 5.69
CA SER A 274 6.62 28.73 6.66
C SER A 274 5.76 28.25 7.81
N GLY A 275 5.56 26.94 7.92
CA GLY A 275 4.90 26.33 9.07
C GLY A 275 5.70 26.49 10.37
N GLU A 276 6.95 26.94 10.26
CA GLU A 276 7.73 27.51 11.35
C GLU A 276 7.24 28.93 11.57
N LYS A 277 6.76 29.22 12.79
CA LYS A 277 6.67 30.60 13.28
C LYS A 277 7.94 31.31 12.82
N LYS A 278 7.81 32.36 12.00
CA LYS A 278 8.78 33.46 12.06
C LYS A 278 8.80 33.86 13.53
N THR A 279 9.81 33.42 14.25
CA THR A 279 10.30 34.19 15.38
C THR A 279 10.77 35.47 14.70
N ASP A 280 9.95 36.50 14.77
CA ASP A 280 10.45 37.85 14.52
C ASP A 280 11.65 38.00 15.45
N VAL A 281 12.83 38.05 14.84
CA VAL A 281 14.06 38.41 15.53
C VAL A 281 13.96 39.91 15.73
N ASP A 282 13.23 40.33 16.75
CA ASP A 282 13.56 41.56 17.44
C ASP A 282 14.81 41.26 18.27
N PRO A 283 15.95 41.93 18.01
CA PRO A 283 17.12 41.81 18.83
C PRO A 283 16.92 42.68 20.07
N GLU A 284 16.01 42.29 20.94
CA GLU A 284 15.91 42.90 22.26
C GLU A 284 15.83 41.84 23.35
N HIS A 285 16.72 42.02 24.31
CA HIS A 285 16.97 41.16 25.44
C HIS A 285 15.70 40.89 26.25
N THR A 286 15.13 39.70 26.09
CA THR A 286 14.26 39.12 27.10
C THR A 286 14.68 37.68 27.36
N THR A 287 15.22 37.48 28.56
CA THR A 287 15.37 36.20 29.26
C THR A 287 14.21 35.27 28.90
N PRO A 288 14.46 34.02 28.45
CA PRO A 288 13.39 33.11 28.13
C PRO A 288 12.65 32.76 29.44
N GLU A 289 11.45 33.32 29.61
CA GLU A 289 10.48 32.78 30.55
C GLU A 289 10.26 31.30 30.19
N GLN A 290 10.40 30.45 31.20
CA GLN A 290 10.18 29.02 31.13
C GLN A 290 8.71 28.71 30.84
N ASP A 291 8.25 28.88 29.60
CA ASP A 291 7.01 28.27 29.15
C ASP A 291 7.29 26.80 28.77
N GLY A 292 7.45 25.99 29.80
CA GLY A 292 7.79 24.58 29.67
C GLY A 292 6.65 23.79 29.05
N THR A 293 6.83 23.25 27.83
CA THR A 293 6.51 21.84 27.49
C THR A 293 6.55 21.48 25.99
N ARG A 294 6.80 22.40 25.05
CA ARG A 294 6.97 22.05 23.63
C ARG A 294 8.41 22.19 23.20
N THR A 295 8.98 21.09 22.72
CA THR A 295 10.32 21.06 22.13
C THR A 295 10.20 20.84 20.64
N ALA A 296 11.14 21.34 19.84
CA ALA A 296 11.11 21.24 18.37
C ALA A 296 10.78 19.82 17.85
N LEU A 297 11.25 18.77 18.54
CA LEU A 297 10.94 17.38 18.20
C LEU A 297 9.47 17.00 18.44
N THR A 298 8.86 17.50 19.52
CA THR A 298 7.42 17.33 19.81
C THR A 298 6.56 18.04 18.75
N ASP A 299 6.99 19.23 18.31
CA ASP A 299 6.26 19.97 17.28
C ASP A 299 6.40 19.30 15.90
N ALA A 300 7.57 18.73 15.59
CA ALA A 300 7.83 18.02 14.34
C ALA A 300 6.98 16.75 14.14
N ILE A 301 6.55 16.10 15.23
CA ILE A 301 5.68 14.92 15.16
C ILE A 301 4.19 15.25 15.24
N SER A 302 3.82 16.51 15.49
CA SER A 302 2.43 16.95 15.53
C SER A 302 1.65 16.54 14.26
N PRO A 303 0.40 16.04 14.40
CA PRO A 303 -0.41 15.96 15.62
C PRO A 303 -0.18 14.73 16.51
N LEU A 304 0.72 13.82 16.15
CA LEU A 304 1.01 12.64 16.98
C LEU A 304 1.69 13.08 18.29
N GLY A 305 1.15 12.62 19.41
CA GLY A 305 1.64 12.95 20.74
C GLY A 305 2.20 11.74 21.47
N ILE A 306 3.19 11.97 22.33
CA ILE A 306 3.66 10.97 23.29
C ILE A 306 3.33 11.47 24.70
N PRO A 307 2.69 10.65 25.56
CA PRO A 307 2.32 11.07 26.90
C PRO A 307 3.50 11.61 27.73
N ARG A 308 3.25 12.66 28.51
CA ARG A 308 4.27 13.29 29.37
C ARG A 308 4.75 12.38 30.51
N GLY A 309 3.94 11.41 30.93
CA GLY A 309 4.28 10.43 31.98
C GLY A 309 5.36 9.42 31.60
N VAL A 310 5.75 9.36 30.32
CA VAL A 310 6.87 8.52 29.87
C VAL A 310 8.20 9.21 30.16
N SER A 311 9.20 8.47 30.64
CA SER A 311 10.54 9.00 30.92
C SER A 311 11.11 9.73 29.70
N GLN A 312 11.84 10.83 29.95
CA GLN A 312 12.36 11.67 28.87
C GLN A 312 13.21 10.88 27.84
N PRO A 313 14.15 9.99 28.23
CA PRO A 313 14.94 9.24 27.24
C PRO A 313 14.07 8.36 26.34
N THR A 314 13.14 7.59 26.93
CA THR A 314 12.17 6.75 26.21
C THR A 314 11.32 7.58 25.25
N ARG A 315 10.82 8.72 25.73
CA ARG A 315 10.01 9.64 24.94
C ARG A 315 10.79 10.21 23.75
N ARG A 316 12.06 10.60 23.93
CA ARG A 316 12.90 11.12 22.84
C ARG A 316 13.14 10.09 21.74
N VAL A 317 13.47 8.86 22.11
CA VAL A 317 13.63 7.76 21.16
C VAL A 317 12.34 7.53 20.39
N ALA A 318 11.20 7.47 21.08
CA ALA A 318 9.90 7.27 20.43
C ALA A 318 9.51 8.42 19.48
N GLN A 319 9.72 9.68 19.89
CA GLN A 319 9.47 10.85 19.04
C GLN A 319 10.37 10.83 17.80
N TRP A 320 11.64 10.48 17.97
CA TRP A 320 12.60 10.37 16.86
C TRP A 320 12.22 9.25 15.88
N THR A 321 11.85 8.07 16.39
CA THR A 321 11.38 6.94 15.58
C THR A 321 10.15 7.32 14.74
N LEU A 322 9.17 8.02 15.34
CA LEU A 322 7.99 8.53 14.61
C LEU A 322 8.38 9.53 13.53
N LEU A 323 9.24 10.49 13.86
CA LEU A 323 9.70 11.50 12.91
C LEU A 323 10.45 10.85 11.74
N ARG A 324 11.29 9.87 12.01
CA ARG A 324 12.03 9.10 10.99
C ARG A 324 11.07 8.33 10.08
N THR A 325 10.07 7.62 10.62
CA THR A 325 9.02 6.95 9.81
C THR A 325 8.29 7.94 8.92
N ARG A 326 7.94 9.11 9.46
CA ARG A 326 7.21 10.15 8.74
C ARG A 326 8.04 10.77 7.61
N ARG A 327 9.34 11.00 7.84
CA ARG A 327 10.23 11.67 6.89
C ARG A 327 10.74 10.75 5.78
N ASP A 328 10.88 9.45 6.05
CA ASP A 328 11.28 8.47 5.02
C ASP A 328 10.37 7.23 5.02
N PRO A 329 9.11 7.35 4.56
CA PRO A 329 8.17 6.23 4.54
C PRO A 329 8.60 5.10 3.60
N ARG A 330 9.50 5.38 2.65
CA ARG A 330 10.06 4.37 1.71
C ARG A 330 10.76 3.23 2.44
N ARG A 331 11.23 3.47 3.68
CA ARG A 331 11.78 2.42 4.54
C ARG A 331 10.77 1.32 4.88
N LEU A 332 9.47 1.57 4.72
CA LEU A 332 8.41 0.59 4.96
C LEU A 332 8.12 -0.30 3.74
N ASN A 333 8.77 -0.06 2.60
CA ASN A 333 8.52 -0.83 1.38
C ASN A 333 8.80 -2.34 1.56
N PHE A 334 9.64 -2.75 2.53
CA PHE A 334 9.85 -4.17 2.84
C PHE A 334 8.57 -4.87 3.34
N LEU A 335 7.61 -4.12 3.90
CA LEU A 335 6.32 -4.66 4.33
C LEU A 335 5.45 -5.05 3.13
N LEU A 336 5.65 -4.42 1.98
CA LEU A 336 4.80 -4.66 0.80
C LEU A 336 4.93 -6.10 0.30
N LEU A 337 6.12 -6.72 0.38
CA LEU A 337 6.31 -8.07 -0.15
C LEU A 337 5.44 -9.11 0.58
N PRO A 338 5.49 -9.26 1.93
CA PRO A 338 4.57 -10.15 2.63
C PRO A 338 3.10 -9.77 2.47
N VAL A 339 2.77 -8.47 2.48
CA VAL A 339 1.39 -8.00 2.29
C VAL A 339 0.85 -8.38 0.92
N VAL A 340 1.62 -8.23 -0.15
CA VAL A 340 1.18 -8.61 -1.50
C VAL A 340 1.10 -10.13 -1.63
N MET A 341 2.12 -10.85 -1.15
CA MET A 341 2.18 -12.32 -1.26
C MET A 341 1.02 -12.99 -0.52
N VAL A 342 0.78 -12.62 0.75
CA VAL A 342 -0.27 -13.25 1.56
C VAL A 342 -1.61 -12.56 1.35
N GLY A 343 -1.63 -11.23 1.26
CA GLY A 343 -2.85 -10.46 1.06
C GLY A 343 -3.55 -10.75 -0.26
N SER A 344 -2.82 -11.05 -1.34
CA SER A 344 -3.46 -11.46 -2.62
C SER A 344 -4.21 -12.77 -2.51
N GLY A 345 -3.63 -13.77 -1.84
CA GLY A 345 -4.29 -15.05 -1.55
C GLY A 345 -5.52 -14.86 -0.66
N LEU A 346 -5.38 -14.10 0.44
CA LEU A 346 -6.50 -13.81 1.35
C LEU A 346 -7.61 -13.01 0.66
N PHE A 347 -7.25 -12.05 -0.19
CA PHE A 347 -8.21 -11.30 -0.98
C PHE A 347 -8.97 -12.23 -1.92
N SER A 348 -8.28 -13.07 -2.68
CA SER A 348 -8.90 -14.06 -3.56
C SER A 348 -9.83 -15.02 -2.81
N SER A 349 -9.41 -15.53 -1.65
CA SER A 349 -10.24 -16.41 -0.82
C SER A 349 -11.44 -15.69 -0.24
N GLY A 350 -11.28 -14.45 0.24
CA GLY A 350 -12.37 -13.64 0.78
C GLY A 350 -13.42 -13.32 -0.29
N MET A 351 -12.99 -13.10 -1.53
CA MET A 351 -13.88 -12.89 -2.68
C MET A 351 -14.71 -14.12 -3.05
N GLN A 352 -14.22 -15.33 -2.75
CA GLN A 352 -14.90 -16.59 -3.03
C GLN A 352 -15.72 -17.10 -1.84
N ALA A 353 -15.50 -16.54 -0.64
CA ALA A 353 -16.21 -16.90 0.57
C ALA A 353 -17.67 -16.40 0.52
N ALA A 354 -18.58 -17.13 1.19
CA ALA A 354 -19.99 -16.73 1.31
C ALA A 354 -20.18 -15.32 1.91
N SER A 355 -19.26 -14.93 2.80
CA SER A 355 -19.07 -13.57 3.29
C SER A 355 -17.58 -13.27 3.33
N PRO A 356 -17.10 -12.18 2.70
CA PRO A 356 -15.68 -11.85 2.71
C PRO A 356 -15.09 -11.63 4.12
N TRP A 357 -15.95 -11.21 5.05
CA TRP A 357 -15.56 -10.97 6.44
C TRP A 357 -15.13 -12.25 7.16
N MET A 358 -15.57 -13.43 6.71
CA MET A 358 -15.08 -14.72 7.22
C MET A 358 -13.57 -14.89 7.04
N VAL A 359 -12.97 -14.23 6.05
CA VAL A 359 -11.53 -14.25 5.80
C VAL A 359 -10.86 -12.99 6.33
N PHE A 360 -11.48 -11.82 6.16
CA PHE A 360 -10.85 -10.55 6.48
C PHE A 360 -10.76 -10.24 7.98
N ALA A 361 -11.72 -10.64 8.81
CA ALA A 361 -11.59 -10.42 10.26
C ALA A 361 -10.49 -11.30 10.89
N PRO A 362 -10.40 -12.61 10.58
CA PRO A 362 -9.27 -13.46 10.97
C PRO A 362 -7.92 -12.93 10.45
N ALA A 363 -7.87 -12.51 9.19
CA ALA A 363 -6.67 -11.94 8.60
C ALA A 363 -6.22 -10.64 9.31
N ALA A 364 -7.16 -9.77 9.67
CA ALA A 364 -6.88 -8.54 10.42
C ALA A 364 -6.25 -8.86 11.79
N ALA A 365 -6.77 -9.87 12.49
CA ALA A 365 -6.27 -10.32 13.79
C ALA A 365 -4.85 -10.91 13.74
N VAL A 366 -4.35 -11.30 12.55
CA VAL A 366 -3.03 -11.92 12.36
C VAL A 366 -2.03 -10.96 11.70
N LEU A 367 -2.41 -10.33 10.59
CA LEU A 367 -1.49 -9.55 9.74
C LEU A 367 -1.25 -8.12 10.24
N LEU A 368 -2.29 -7.44 10.73
CA LEU A 368 -2.14 -6.07 11.23
C LEU A 368 -1.23 -5.99 12.47
N PRO A 369 -1.28 -6.92 13.44
CA PRO A 369 -0.30 -7.00 14.52
C PRO A 369 1.16 -7.02 14.03
N TRP A 370 1.45 -7.85 13.03
CA TRP A 370 2.79 -7.94 12.46
C TRP A 370 3.22 -6.60 11.84
N MET A 371 2.34 -5.95 11.07
CA MET A 371 2.63 -4.63 10.51
C MET A 371 2.90 -3.60 11.60
N ALA A 372 2.09 -3.59 12.67
CA ALA A 372 2.23 -2.68 13.80
C ALA A 372 3.58 -2.81 14.51
N GLY A 373 4.07 -4.04 14.70
CA GLY A 373 5.41 -4.29 15.25
C GLY A 373 6.54 -3.92 14.29
N ALA A 374 6.43 -4.36 13.03
CA ALA A 374 7.49 -4.21 12.03
C ALA A 374 7.73 -2.75 11.59
N THR A 375 6.73 -1.86 11.74
CA THR A 375 6.81 -0.48 11.25
C THR A 375 7.93 0.35 11.89
N PHE A 376 8.29 0.07 13.14
CA PHE A 376 9.12 0.98 13.95
C PHE A 376 10.51 0.46 14.33
N ALA A 377 10.72 -0.87 14.35
CA ALA A 377 11.87 -1.44 15.05
C ALA A 377 12.55 -2.63 14.34
N MET A 378 12.48 -2.72 13.01
CA MET A 378 13.04 -3.85 12.26
C MET A 378 14.54 -3.76 11.97
N ASN A 379 15.16 -2.59 12.08
CA ASN A 379 16.61 -2.42 11.95
C ASN A 379 17.13 -1.28 12.87
N PRO A 380 16.94 -1.40 14.19
CA PRO A 380 17.11 -0.26 15.09
C PRO A 380 18.54 0.28 15.13
N LEU A 381 19.58 -0.56 15.09
CA LEU A 381 20.98 -0.08 15.08
C LEU A 381 21.39 0.51 13.73
N GLY A 382 20.93 -0.11 12.64
CA GLY A 382 21.19 0.40 11.30
C GLY A 382 20.53 1.76 11.04
N ASP A 383 19.32 1.95 11.57
CA ASP A 383 18.59 3.19 11.44
C ASP A 383 19.29 4.37 12.15
N GLU A 384 20.08 4.12 13.21
CA GLU A 384 20.88 5.16 13.89
C GLU A 384 22.02 5.70 13.02
N GLY A 385 22.57 4.89 12.10
CA GLY A 385 23.62 5.34 11.19
C GLY A 385 24.81 5.96 11.91
N THR A 386 25.20 7.18 11.52
CA THR A 386 26.39 7.87 12.06
C THR A 386 26.25 8.32 13.51
N VAL A 387 25.03 8.42 14.05
CA VAL A 387 24.81 8.82 15.46
C VAL A 387 24.80 7.64 16.42
N LEU A 388 24.93 6.41 15.93
CA LEU A 388 24.91 5.20 16.75
C LEU A 388 25.87 5.25 17.96
N PRO A 389 27.15 5.68 17.83
CA PRO A 389 28.05 5.76 18.98
C PRO A 389 27.51 6.66 20.09
N VAL A 390 26.89 7.80 19.72
CA VAL A 390 26.28 8.73 20.66
C VAL A 390 25.04 8.09 21.31
N THR A 391 24.21 7.38 20.55
CA THR A 391 23.02 6.69 21.07
C THR A 391 23.40 5.62 22.11
N LEU A 392 24.47 4.86 21.88
CA LEU A 392 24.95 3.81 22.78
C LEU A 392 25.44 4.35 24.13
N ILE A 393 26.07 5.53 24.16
CA ILE A 393 26.58 6.13 25.41
C ILE A 393 25.55 7.01 26.13
N SER A 394 24.52 7.50 25.43
CA SER A 394 23.58 8.50 25.98
C SER A 394 22.26 7.92 26.48
N VAL A 395 21.91 6.70 26.07
CA VAL A 395 20.60 6.08 26.39
C VAL A 395 20.82 4.66 26.89
N SER A 396 20.16 4.29 28.01
CA SER A 396 20.15 2.90 28.47
C SER A 396 19.33 2.01 27.54
N GLY A 397 19.70 0.73 27.38
CA GLY A 397 18.97 -0.21 26.51
C GLY A 397 17.50 -0.34 26.87
N ALA A 398 17.15 -0.29 28.15
CA ALA A 398 15.75 -0.26 28.59
C ALA A 398 14.98 0.95 28.05
N SER A 399 15.56 2.15 28.10
CA SER A 399 14.92 3.36 27.59
C SER A 399 14.83 3.35 26.07
N TYR A 400 15.88 2.85 25.40
CA TYR A 400 15.93 2.73 23.95
C TYR A 400 14.85 1.77 23.43
N VAL A 401 14.81 0.54 23.95
CA VAL A 401 13.86 -0.50 23.54
C VAL A 401 12.42 -0.09 23.85
N ARG A 402 12.14 0.47 25.03
CA ARG A 402 10.81 1.02 25.35
C ARG A 402 10.41 2.14 24.38
N GLY A 403 11.36 2.98 23.98
CA GLY A 403 11.15 4.06 23.03
C GLY A 403 10.80 3.55 21.64
N LEU A 404 11.44 2.46 21.20
CA LEU A 404 11.11 1.78 19.94
C LEU A 404 9.72 1.13 19.97
N MET A 405 9.33 0.54 21.10
CA MET A 405 8.04 -0.15 21.27
C MET A 405 6.85 0.81 21.39
N LEU A 406 7.07 1.97 22.00
CA LEU A 406 6.01 2.89 22.40
C LEU A 406 5.10 3.38 21.25
N PRO A 407 5.61 3.73 20.05
CA PRO A 407 4.76 4.03 18.90
C PRO A 407 3.81 2.90 18.52
N GLY A 408 4.29 1.65 18.54
CA GLY A 408 3.47 0.47 18.28
C GLY A 408 2.40 0.28 19.35
N LEU A 409 2.73 0.52 20.63
CA LEU A 409 1.76 0.41 21.73
C LEU A 409 0.68 1.48 21.66
N LEU A 410 1.08 2.74 21.40
CA LEU A 410 0.16 3.89 21.41
C LEU A 410 -0.73 3.96 20.17
N PHE A 411 -0.21 3.59 19.00
CA PHE A 411 -0.94 3.74 17.74
C PHE A 411 -1.28 2.40 17.10
N GLY A 412 -0.38 1.43 17.18
CA GLY A 412 -0.58 0.10 16.61
C GLY A 412 -1.72 -0.67 17.29
N ILE A 413 -1.70 -0.80 18.62
CA ILE A 413 -2.75 -1.53 19.36
C ILE A 413 -4.15 -0.97 19.07
N PRO A 414 -4.42 0.34 19.24
CA PRO A 414 -5.77 0.85 18.99
C PRO A 414 -6.23 0.62 17.55
N ILE A 415 -5.36 0.83 16.56
CA ILE A 415 -5.71 0.61 15.14
C ILE A 415 -6.04 -0.86 14.89
N VAL A 416 -5.18 -1.79 15.34
CA VAL A 416 -5.37 -3.23 15.14
C VAL A 416 -6.66 -3.71 15.81
N VAL A 417 -6.90 -3.30 17.06
CA VAL A 417 -8.09 -3.69 17.82
C VAL A 417 -9.35 -3.12 17.17
N LEU A 418 -9.36 -1.84 16.79
CA LEU A 418 -10.53 -1.22 16.15
C LEU A 418 -10.86 -1.86 14.81
N VAL A 419 -9.86 -2.13 13.96
CA VAL A 419 -10.07 -2.76 12.66
C VAL A 419 -10.54 -4.21 12.83
N THR A 420 -9.92 -4.98 13.73
CA THR A 420 -10.33 -6.37 14.01
C THR A 420 -11.74 -6.42 14.61
N ALA A 421 -12.05 -5.55 15.57
CA ALA A 421 -13.37 -5.45 16.18
C ALA A 421 -14.44 -5.05 15.17
N GLY A 422 -14.17 -4.03 14.34
CA GLY A 422 -15.08 -3.61 13.28
C GLY A 422 -15.35 -4.73 12.27
N ALA A 423 -14.30 -5.43 11.83
CA ALA A 423 -14.45 -6.57 10.93
C ALA A 423 -15.20 -7.74 11.59
N GLY A 424 -14.99 -7.98 12.89
CA GLY A 424 -15.70 -9.01 13.66
C GLY A 424 -17.18 -8.72 13.86
N VAL A 425 -17.55 -7.45 14.09
CA VAL A 425 -18.95 -7.01 14.26
C VAL A 425 -19.72 -7.04 12.94
N VAL A 426 -19.08 -6.69 11.83
CA VAL A 426 -19.71 -6.74 10.49
C VAL A 426 -19.73 -8.18 9.95
N GLY A 427 -18.77 -9.01 10.36
CA GLY A 427 -18.68 -10.40 9.93
C GLY A 427 -19.75 -11.31 10.54
N PRO A 428 -19.94 -12.50 9.96
CA PRO A 428 -20.94 -13.47 10.41
C PRO A 428 -20.43 -14.27 11.63
N PHE A 429 -19.85 -13.59 12.63
CA PHE A 429 -19.27 -14.24 13.81
C PHE A 429 -20.19 -14.09 15.01
N GLU A 430 -20.29 -15.16 15.81
CA GLU A 430 -20.89 -15.05 17.13
C GLU A 430 -20.06 -14.12 18.03
N LEU A 431 -20.72 -13.44 18.96
CA LEU A 431 -20.08 -12.48 19.85
C LEU A 431 -18.84 -13.04 20.59
N PRO A 432 -18.83 -14.28 21.11
CA PRO A 432 -17.64 -14.84 21.76
C PRO A 432 -16.45 -15.00 20.80
N VAL A 433 -16.70 -15.36 19.53
CA VAL A 433 -15.66 -15.50 18.51
C VAL A 433 -15.10 -14.13 18.13
N ALA A 434 -15.98 -13.13 17.94
CA ALA A 434 -15.56 -11.75 17.67
C ALA A 434 -14.69 -11.18 18.81
N ILE A 435 -15.08 -11.39 20.07
CA ILE A 435 -14.28 -11.01 21.24
C ILE A 435 -12.95 -11.77 21.26
N GLY A 436 -12.97 -13.07 20.96
CA GLY A 436 -11.78 -13.89 20.85
C GLY A 436 -10.79 -13.35 19.80
N LEU A 437 -11.27 -12.96 18.62
CA LEU A 437 -10.45 -12.36 17.56
C LEU A 437 -9.80 -11.06 18.02
N VAL A 438 -10.54 -10.21 18.73
CA VAL A 438 -9.98 -9.01 19.35
C VAL A 438 -8.89 -9.37 20.37
N GLY A 439 -9.13 -10.36 21.23
CA GLY A 439 -8.15 -10.87 22.20
C GLY A 439 -6.87 -11.38 21.54
N VAL A 440 -6.99 -12.18 20.47
CA VAL A 440 -5.85 -12.62 19.66
C VAL A 440 -5.11 -11.43 19.09
N SER A 441 -5.82 -10.48 18.47
CA SER A 441 -5.19 -9.31 17.85
C SER A 441 -4.40 -8.47 18.85
N LEU A 442 -4.90 -8.30 20.08
CA LEU A 442 -4.20 -7.62 21.16
C LEU A 442 -2.93 -8.36 21.57
N LEU A 443 -3.06 -9.66 21.87
CA LEU A 443 -1.94 -10.51 22.29
C LEU A 443 -0.84 -10.54 21.22
N THR A 444 -1.22 -10.82 19.98
CA THR A 444 -0.28 -10.90 18.85
C THR A 444 0.37 -9.53 18.59
N THR A 445 -0.33 -8.42 18.82
CA THR A 445 0.28 -7.08 18.67
C THR A 445 1.35 -6.84 19.74
N LEU A 446 1.14 -7.27 20.98
CA LEU A 446 2.16 -7.19 22.04
C LEU A 446 3.38 -8.06 21.70
N VAL A 447 3.17 -9.26 21.18
CA VAL A 447 4.26 -10.13 20.70
C VAL A 447 5.00 -9.47 19.53
N ALA A 448 4.28 -8.88 18.58
CA ALA A 448 4.91 -8.23 17.43
C ALA A 448 5.77 -7.03 17.84
N ILE A 449 5.26 -6.17 18.72
CA ILE A 449 5.96 -4.97 19.20
C ILE A 449 7.24 -5.33 19.98
N THR A 450 7.22 -6.44 20.73
CA THR A 450 8.40 -6.89 21.51
C THR A 450 9.41 -7.67 20.68
N THR A 451 8.96 -8.48 19.73
CA THR A 451 9.84 -9.30 18.88
C THR A 451 10.53 -8.49 17.78
N ALA A 452 9.90 -7.44 17.23
CA ALA A 452 10.49 -6.60 16.20
C ALA A 452 11.87 -6.02 16.60
N PRO A 453 12.01 -5.28 17.73
CA PRO A 453 13.32 -4.78 18.17
C PRO A 453 14.28 -5.93 18.52
N ALA A 454 13.79 -7.04 19.08
CA ALA A 454 14.64 -8.17 19.46
C ALA A 454 15.32 -8.81 18.24
N VAL A 455 14.56 -9.14 17.20
CA VAL A 455 15.09 -9.72 15.96
C VAL A 455 15.92 -8.69 15.19
N GLY A 456 15.47 -7.42 15.17
CA GLY A 456 16.20 -6.31 14.55
C GLY A 456 17.59 -6.07 15.18
N LEU A 457 17.70 -6.20 16.50
CA LEU A 457 18.98 -6.08 17.23
C LEU A 457 19.87 -7.32 17.09
N LEU A 458 19.28 -8.51 16.89
CA LEU A 458 20.04 -9.75 16.66
C LEU A 458 20.70 -9.77 15.28
N PHE A 459 20.08 -9.15 14.27
CA PHE A 459 20.53 -9.20 12.88
C PHE A 459 20.62 -7.79 12.28
N PRO A 460 21.44 -6.88 12.85
CA PRO A 460 21.51 -5.51 12.37
C PRO A 460 22.09 -5.44 10.96
N ARG A 461 21.66 -4.43 10.21
CA ARG A 461 22.20 -4.11 8.89
C ARG A 461 22.67 -2.66 8.87
N PHE A 462 23.93 -2.45 8.52
CA PHE A 462 24.54 -1.12 8.43
C PHE A 462 24.82 -0.68 6.99
N SER A 463 24.87 -1.63 6.05
CA SER A 463 25.08 -1.33 4.63
C SER A 463 23.77 -0.92 3.97
N ALA A 464 23.77 0.29 3.41
CA ALA A 464 22.71 0.74 2.54
C ALA A 464 22.66 -0.10 1.26
N ILE A 465 21.45 -0.35 0.78
CA ILE A 465 21.24 -0.76 -0.61
C ILE A 465 20.50 0.36 -1.30
N SER A 466 20.92 0.72 -2.51
CA SER A 466 20.08 1.55 -3.37
C SER A 466 18.85 0.74 -3.81
N ILE A 467 17.67 1.08 -3.29
CA ILE A 467 16.39 0.61 -3.87
C ILE A 467 15.92 1.68 -4.86
N GLY A 468 16.19 1.47 -6.15
CA GLY A 468 15.76 2.37 -7.22
C GLY A 468 16.51 3.72 -7.25
N GLN A 469 15.79 4.80 -7.55
CA GLN A 469 16.39 6.11 -7.84
C GLN A 469 16.59 6.97 -6.59
N SER A 470 17.85 7.11 -6.18
CA SER A 470 18.36 8.22 -5.37
C SER A 470 17.83 8.32 -3.93
N ARG A 471 18.45 7.48 -3.08
CA ARG A 471 18.86 7.71 -1.67
C ARG A 471 19.04 6.33 -1.06
N GLU A 472 20.19 6.12 -0.44
CA GLU A 472 20.51 4.93 0.32
C GLU A 472 19.42 4.67 1.37
N VAL A 473 18.72 3.55 1.25
CA VAL A 473 17.84 3.03 2.29
C VAL A 473 18.54 1.81 2.87
N ILE A 474 18.46 1.64 4.19
CA ILE A 474 19.03 0.49 4.88
C ILE A 474 17.86 -0.44 5.24
N PRO A 475 17.30 -1.22 4.29
CA PRO A 475 16.19 -2.11 4.60
C PRO A 475 16.65 -3.19 5.59
N PRO A 476 15.75 -3.70 6.44
CA PRO A 476 16.07 -4.85 7.30
C PRO A 476 16.52 -6.05 6.46
N ARG A 477 17.30 -6.95 7.06
CA ARG A 477 17.67 -8.19 6.36
C ARG A 477 16.41 -9.01 6.09
N LEU A 478 16.37 -9.70 4.94
CA LEU A 478 15.25 -10.59 4.61
C LEU A 478 15.01 -11.64 5.70
N LEU A 479 16.08 -12.18 6.30
CA LEU A 479 15.99 -13.09 7.42
C LEU A 479 15.31 -12.46 8.65
N THR A 480 15.67 -11.22 9.01
CA THR A 480 15.02 -10.47 10.11
C THR A 480 13.52 -10.34 9.85
N THR A 481 13.14 -9.94 8.63
CA THR A 481 11.75 -9.82 8.21
C THR A 481 11.03 -11.15 8.25
N ALA A 482 11.64 -12.23 7.76
CA ALA A 482 11.06 -13.57 7.74
C ALA A 482 10.85 -14.14 9.16
N LEU A 483 11.86 -14.04 10.04
CA LEU A 483 11.76 -14.53 11.42
C LEU A 483 10.66 -13.80 12.20
N HIS A 484 10.60 -12.47 12.07
CA HIS A 484 9.55 -11.69 12.71
C HIS A 484 8.17 -11.99 12.11
N PHE A 485 8.05 -12.06 10.77
CA PHE A 485 6.81 -12.38 10.09
C PHE A 485 6.27 -13.75 10.49
N LEU A 486 7.06 -14.81 10.31
CA LEU A 486 6.65 -16.18 10.59
C LEU A 486 6.41 -16.40 12.10
N GLY A 487 7.30 -15.88 12.94
CA GLY A 487 7.20 -16.03 14.40
C GLY A 487 5.97 -15.34 15.00
N VAL A 488 5.46 -14.28 14.39
CA VAL A 488 4.23 -13.61 14.83
C VAL A 488 2.99 -14.23 14.18
N THR A 489 3.02 -14.44 12.86
CA THR A 489 1.82 -14.81 12.09
C THR A 489 1.44 -16.28 12.20
N ILE A 490 2.40 -17.21 12.29
CA ILE A 490 2.09 -18.65 12.39
C ILE A 490 1.35 -18.96 13.71
N PRO A 491 1.88 -18.61 14.90
CA PRO A 491 1.19 -18.92 16.16
C PRO A 491 -0.17 -18.22 16.26
N ALA A 492 -0.25 -16.98 15.77
CA ALA A 492 -1.50 -16.23 15.72
C ALA A 492 -2.53 -16.91 14.81
N THR A 493 -2.12 -17.39 13.64
CA THR A 493 -3.00 -18.14 12.72
C THR A 493 -3.52 -19.41 13.37
N VAL A 494 -2.66 -20.19 14.03
CA VAL A 494 -3.09 -21.40 14.76
C VAL A 494 -4.10 -21.04 15.85
N LEU A 495 -3.85 -19.97 16.62
CA LEU A 495 -4.77 -19.52 17.67
C LEU A 495 -6.13 -19.08 17.10
N VAL A 496 -6.14 -18.40 15.94
CA VAL A 496 -7.37 -18.02 15.24
C VAL A 496 -8.12 -19.25 14.69
N VAL A 497 -7.41 -20.21 14.10
CA VAL A 497 -8.02 -21.45 13.61
C VAL A 497 -8.62 -22.24 14.78
N LEU A 498 -7.92 -22.37 15.91
CA LEU A 498 -8.46 -23.02 17.12
C LEU A 498 -9.69 -22.30 17.69
N LEU A 499 -9.78 -20.99 17.49
CA LEU A 499 -10.91 -20.18 17.95
C LEU A 499 -12.15 -20.37 17.07
N ILE A 500 -11.98 -20.40 15.75
CA ILE A 500 -13.10 -20.44 14.78
C ILE A 500 -13.47 -21.88 14.43
N GLU A 501 -12.48 -22.69 14.08
CA GLU A 501 -12.62 -24.07 13.59
C GLU A 501 -11.67 -25.02 14.35
N PRO A 502 -11.97 -25.33 15.62
CA PRO A 502 -11.11 -26.16 16.47
C PRO A 502 -10.81 -27.54 15.88
N GLN A 503 -11.75 -28.13 15.13
CA GLN A 503 -11.53 -29.41 14.44
C GLN A 503 -10.45 -29.29 13.37
N LEU A 504 -10.52 -28.25 12.53
CA LEU A 504 -9.47 -27.97 11.55
C LEU A 504 -8.13 -27.71 12.23
N GLY A 505 -8.12 -26.96 13.34
CA GLY A 505 -6.91 -26.73 14.12
C GLY A 505 -6.27 -28.03 14.63
N GLN A 506 -7.07 -28.95 15.16
CA GLN A 506 -6.63 -30.27 15.61
C GLN A 506 -6.09 -31.11 14.44
N THR A 507 -6.80 -31.14 13.32
CA THR A 507 -6.36 -31.87 12.12
C THR A 507 -5.06 -31.31 11.55
N LEU A 508 -4.89 -29.98 11.51
CA LEU A 508 -3.67 -29.34 11.03
C LEU A 508 -2.48 -29.64 11.95
N ILE A 509 -2.68 -29.57 13.27
CA ILE A 509 -1.62 -29.89 14.24
C ILE A 509 -1.24 -31.36 14.12
N ALA A 510 -2.21 -32.29 14.15
CA ALA A 510 -1.96 -33.72 13.94
C ALA A 510 -1.27 -34.02 12.60
N GLY A 511 -1.66 -33.30 11.55
CA GLY A 511 -1.06 -33.38 10.22
C GLY A 511 0.40 -32.96 10.23
N ILE A 512 0.71 -31.78 10.78
CA ILE A 512 2.07 -31.23 10.78
C ILE A 512 2.99 -32.03 11.72
N THR A 513 2.53 -32.41 12.91
CA THR A 513 3.37 -33.07 13.91
C THR A 513 3.46 -34.58 13.71
N GLY A 514 2.47 -35.20 13.07
CA GLY A 514 2.38 -36.66 12.92
C GLY A 514 2.28 -37.12 11.47
N PHE A 515 1.14 -36.89 10.82
CA PHE A 515 0.84 -37.55 9.53
C PHE A 515 1.80 -37.16 8.40
N LEU A 516 2.20 -35.89 8.30
CA LEU A 516 3.08 -35.41 7.23
C LEU A 516 4.50 -36.00 7.37
N PRO A 517 5.19 -35.91 8.53
CA PRO A 517 6.44 -36.63 8.73
C PRO A 517 6.32 -38.14 8.45
N ALA A 518 5.25 -38.79 8.92
CA ALA A 518 5.02 -40.21 8.68
C ALA A 518 4.95 -40.53 7.18
N ALA A 519 4.16 -39.76 6.42
CA ALA A 519 4.00 -39.93 4.99
C ALA A 519 5.31 -39.68 4.21
N LEU A 520 6.08 -38.65 4.58
CA LEU A 520 7.36 -38.35 3.94
C LEU A 520 8.39 -39.47 4.18
N ILE A 521 8.42 -40.02 5.39
CA ILE A 521 9.32 -41.13 5.74
C ILE A 521 8.91 -42.41 5.00
N GLN A 522 7.62 -42.75 4.99
CA GLN A 522 7.09 -43.91 4.24
C GLN A 522 7.40 -43.81 2.74
N LEU A 523 7.26 -42.60 2.16
CA LEU A 523 7.59 -42.36 0.77
C LEU A 523 9.09 -42.52 0.49
N ALA A 524 9.95 -42.11 1.44
CA ALA A 524 11.39 -42.24 1.30
C ALA A 524 11.90 -43.68 1.46
N THR A 525 11.21 -44.52 2.24
CA THR A 525 11.65 -45.90 2.55
C THR A 525 11.00 -46.97 1.68
N GLY A 526 9.99 -46.64 0.88
CA GLY A 526 9.30 -47.60 0.01
C GLY A 526 8.48 -48.66 0.75
N GLY A 527 8.34 -48.55 2.07
CA GLY A 527 7.56 -49.48 2.90
C GLY A 527 8.32 -50.69 3.44
N ASP A 528 9.63 -50.82 3.19
CA ASP A 528 10.42 -51.92 3.73
C ASP A 528 10.75 -51.70 5.21
N GLY A 529 10.66 -52.77 6.01
CA GLY A 529 10.70 -52.79 7.49
C GLY A 529 12.06 -52.46 8.12
N ASP A 530 12.59 -51.28 7.82
CA ASP A 530 13.82 -50.71 8.37
C ASP A 530 13.51 -49.73 9.53
N ILE A 531 14.53 -49.32 10.29
CA ILE A 531 14.44 -48.39 11.44
C ILE A 531 13.65 -47.11 11.11
N LEU A 532 13.76 -46.61 9.87
CA LEU A 532 13.02 -45.43 9.41
C LEU A 532 11.51 -45.71 9.32
N SER A 533 11.07 -46.93 9.01
CA SER A 533 9.65 -47.29 9.00
C SER A 533 9.03 -47.25 10.40
N ASP A 534 9.78 -47.65 11.43
CA ASP A 534 9.37 -47.54 12.84
C ASP A 534 9.22 -46.07 13.28
N VAL A 535 10.14 -45.20 12.84
CA VAL A 535 10.03 -43.75 13.06
C VAL A 535 8.78 -43.19 12.35
N GLY A 536 8.49 -43.64 11.13
CA GLY A 536 7.26 -43.28 10.43
C GLY A 536 5.99 -43.72 11.17
N ALA A 537 5.96 -44.95 11.71
CA ALA A 537 4.86 -45.46 12.51
C ALA A 537 4.69 -44.68 13.83
N TRP A 538 5.79 -44.28 14.48
CA TRP A 538 5.75 -43.42 15.67
C TRP A 538 5.06 -42.08 15.37
N PHE A 539 5.42 -41.42 14.27
CA PHE A 539 4.78 -40.18 13.83
C PHE A 539 3.29 -40.37 13.49
N GLN A 540 2.94 -41.47 12.84
CA GLN A 540 1.54 -41.80 12.55
C GLN A 540 0.73 -41.94 13.85
N ASN A 541 1.28 -42.66 14.83
CA ASN A 541 0.67 -42.83 16.15
C ASN A 541 0.56 -41.50 16.92
N LEU A 542 1.52 -40.60 16.76
CA LEU A 542 1.44 -39.26 17.33
C LEU A 542 0.29 -38.46 16.71
N GLY A 543 0.11 -38.53 15.39
CA GLY A 543 -1.01 -37.87 14.69
C GLY A 543 -2.37 -38.41 15.13
N THR A 544 -2.52 -39.73 15.24
CA THR A 544 -3.77 -40.36 15.74
C THR A 544 -4.03 -40.04 17.20
N ALA A 545 -2.99 -40.00 18.04
CA ALA A 545 -3.09 -39.59 19.44
C ALA A 545 -3.55 -38.14 19.59
N VAL A 546 -3.09 -37.22 18.73
CA VAL A 546 -3.59 -35.83 18.74
C VAL A 546 -5.06 -35.77 18.35
N GLN A 547 -5.49 -36.54 17.34
CA GLN A 547 -6.90 -36.56 16.90
C GLN A 547 -7.85 -37.24 17.88
N SER A 548 -7.35 -38.13 18.75
CA SER A 548 -8.20 -38.82 19.75
C SER A 548 -8.50 -37.97 20.97
N ILE A 549 -7.81 -36.83 21.16
CA ILE A 549 -8.11 -35.88 22.24
C ILE A 549 -9.48 -35.25 21.99
N ASN A 550 -10.31 -35.18 23.03
CA ASN A 550 -11.57 -34.46 22.97
C ASN A 550 -11.34 -33.02 22.48
N LEU A 551 -12.14 -32.59 21.50
CA LEU A 551 -11.95 -31.33 20.80
C LEU A 551 -12.00 -30.09 21.71
N GLU A 552 -12.85 -30.08 22.74
CA GLU A 552 -12.91 -28.98 23.69
C GLU A 552 -11.65 -28.93 24.57
N SER A 553 -11.25 -30.08 25.12
CA SER A 553 -10.00 -30.21 25.88
C SER A 553 -8.78 -29.82 25.03
N PHE A 554 -8.74 -30.25 23.76
CA PHE A 554 -7.68 -29.89 22.83
C PHE A 554 -7.62 -28.38 22.58
N ARG A 555 -8.76 -27.76 22.28
CA ARG A 555 -8.88 -26.31 22.07
C ARG A 555 -8.36 -25.53 23.28
N LEU A 556 -8.79 -25.90 24.49
CA LEU A 556 -8.39 -25.22 25.72
C LEU A 556 -6.91 -25.40 26.03
N THR A 557 -6.38 -26.62 25.90
CA THR A 557 -4.98 -26.92 26.20
C THR A 557 -4.02 -26.31 25.18
N ALA A 558 -4.27 -26.51 23.88
CA ALA A 558 -3.44 -25.95 22.82
C ALA A 558 -3.53 -24.41 22.78
N GLY A 559 -4.74 -23.86 22.91
CA GLY A 559 -4.95 -22.41 22.98
C GLY A 559 -4.27 -21.79 24.22
N GLY A 560 -4.43 -22.41 25.38
CA GLY A 560 -3.78 -21.99 26.63
C GLY A 560 -2.25 -22.00 26.52
N LEU A 561 -1.69 -23.05 25.92
CA LEU A 561 -0.24 -23.17 25.71
C LEU A 561 0.28 -22.10 24.74
N LEU A 562 -0.45 -21.78 23.67
CA LEU A 562 -0.09 -20.70 22.74
C LEU A 562 -0.15 -19.33 23.43
N ILE A 563 -1.17 -19.06 24.23
CA ILE A 563 -1.30 -17.80 24.98
C ILE A 563 -0.16 -17.65 25.99
N PHE A 564 0.12 -18.71 26.75
CA PHE A 564 1.22 -18.73 27.71
C PHE A 564 2.58 -18.53 27.03
N SER A 565 2.82 -19.24 25.91
CA SER A 565 4.03 -19.10 25.11
C SER A 565 4.18 -17.70 24.54
N ALA A 566 3.10 -17.07 24.08
CA ALA A 566 3.11 -15.69 23.59
C ALA A 566 3.56 -14.69 24.67
N VAL A 567 3.08 -14.84 25.90
CA VAL A 567 3.52 -14.02 27.04
C VAL A 567 5.00 -14.22 27.33
N ILE A 568 5.47 -15.47 27.36
CA ILE A 568 6.90 -15.78 27.54
C ILE A 568 7.73 -15.14 26.42
N VAL A 569 7.35 -15.33 25.16
CA VAL A 569 8.05 -14.78 23.99
C VAL A 569 8.13 -13.27 24.08
N ALA A 570 7.05 -12.58 24.48
CA ALA A 570 7.06 -11.13 24.63
C ALA A 570 8.04 -10.65 25.72
N VAL A 571 8.03 -11.30 26.89
CA VAL A 571 8.92 -10.97 28.01
C VAL A 571 10.39 -11.28 27.67
N VAL A 572 10.65 -12.44 27.09
CA VAL A 572 12.00 -12.86 26.67
C VAL A 572 12.53 -11.95 25.59
N SER A 573 11.73 -11.63 24.56
CA SER A 573 12.14 -10.74 23.46
C SER A 573 12.50 -9.35 23.97
N TYR A 574 11.71 -8.80 24.89
CA TYR A 574 12.02 -7.53 25.54
C TYR A 574 13.36 -7.57 26.30
N ARG A 575 13.61 -8.62 27.09
CA ARG A 575 14.88 -8.79 27.83
C ARG A 575 16.07 -8.99 26.90
N VAL A 576 15.89 -9.78 25.83
CA VAL A 576 16.93 -10.02 24.81
C VAL A 576 17.28 -8.73 24.09
N ALA A 577 16.28 -7.92 23.71
CA ALA A 577 16.51 -6.64 23.06
C ALA A 577 17.34 -5.70 23.94
N ILE A 578 17.03 -5.58 25.24
CA ILE A 578 17.80 -4.74 26.17
C ILE A 578 19.24 -5.24 26.27
N ARG A 579 19.42 -6.54 26.56
CA ARG A 579 20.75 -7.13 26.69
C ARG A 579 21.60 -6.94 25.44
N ARG A 580 21.00 -7.11 24.26
CA ARG A 580 21.68 -6.94 22.97
C ARG A 580 22.09 -5.52 22.70
N PHE A 581 21.28 -4.53 23.09
CA PHE A 581 21.65 -3.13 22.97
C PHE A 581 22.81 -2.79 23.93
N ASP A 582 22.69 -3.17 25.20
CA ASP A 582 23.69 -2.84 26.22
C ASP A 582 25.04 -3.55 25.98
N SER A 583 25.03 -4.74 25.36
CA SER A 583 26.23 -5.49 25.02
C SER A 583 26.79 -5.19 23.62
N TYR A 584 26.20 -4.26 22.87
CA TYR A 584 26.59 -4.03 21.49
C TYR A 584 27.95 -3.32 21.42
N SER A 585 28.89 -3.91 20.68
CA SER A 585 30.17 -3.31 20.33
C SER A 585 30.27 -3.20 18.80
N PRO A 586 30.63 -2.02 18.25
CA PRO A 586 30.90 -1.89 16.82
C PRO A 586 32.04 -2.84 16.42
N PRO A 587 31.95 -3.53 15.27
CA PRO A 587 33.09 -4.25 14.72
C PRO A 587 34.21 -3.25 14.43
N THR A 588 35.40 -3.53 14.93
CA THR A 588 36.64 -2.77 14.72
C THR A 588 37.14 -2.86 13.29
#